data_AF-A0A0D9Y426-F1
#
_entry.id   AF-A0A0D9Y426-F1
#
_cell.length_a   1.000
_cell.length_b   1.000
_cell.length_c   1.000
_cell.angle_alpha   90.00
_cell.angle_beta   90.00
_cell.angle_gamma   90.00
#
_symmetry.space_group_name_H-M   'P 1'
#
loop_
_entity.id
_entity.type
_entity.pdbx_description
1 polymer ?
#
loop_
_entity_poly.entity_id
_entity_poly.type
_entity_poly.pdbx_seq_one_letter_code
_entity_poly.pdbx_strand_id
1 'polypeptide(L)'
;MPTPSHLKNPLCFDFRAARRVPETHAWPGLDDHPVVDGGGGGGEDAVPVVDVGAGDAAARVARAAEQWGAFLLVGHGVPAALLSRVEERVARVFSLPASEKMRAVRGPGEPCGYGSPPISSFFSKLMWSEGYTFSPSSLRSELRRLWPKSGDDYLLFCDVMEEFHKEMRRLADELLRLFLRALGLTGEEVAGVEAERRIGERMTATVHLNWYPRCPEPRRALGLIAHTDSGFFTFVLQSLVPGLQLFRRGPDRWVAVPAVAGAFVVNVGDLFHILTNGRFHSVYHRAVVNRDRDRVSLGYFLGPPPDAEVAPLPEAVPAGRSPAYRAVTWPEYMAVRKKAFATGGSALKMVSTDAAAAADEHDDVAAAADVHA
;
A
#
# COMPACT_ATOMS: atom_id res chain seq x y z
N MET A 1 -12.71 26.12 20.61
CA MET A 1 -12.10 26.65 19.39
C MET A 1 -10.80 25.90 19.17
N PRO A 2 -10.59 25.24 18.01
CA PRO A 2 -9.34 24.55 17.74
C PRO A 2 -8.19 25.56 17.73
N THR A 3 -7.10 25.24 18.42
CA THR A 3 -5.88 26.07 18.38
C THR A 3 -5.24 25.87 17.01
N PRO A 4 -5.07 26.93 16.19
CA PRO A 4 -4.27 26.84 14.98
C PRO A 4 -2.87 26.34 15.36
N SER A 5 -2.28 25.50 14.51
CA SER A 5 -0.86 25.19 14.66
C SER A 5 -0.08 26.51 14.76
N HIS A 6 0.93 26.58 15.62
CA HIS A 6 1.82 27.75 15.69
C HIS A 6 2.56 28.01 14.36
N LEU A 7 2.47 27.07 13.42
CA LEU A 7 2.97 27.20 12.06
C LEU A 7 1.86 27.78 11.18
N LYS A 8 2.13 28.91 10.52
CA LYS A 8 1.26 29.57 9.53
C LYS A 8 1.14 28.76 8.23
N ASN A 9 0.87 27.46 8.30
CA ASN A 9 0.64 26.61 7.14
C ASN A 9 -0.61 25.74 7.38
N PRO A 10 -1.69 25.93 6.58
CA PRO A 10 -2.93 25.16 6.74
C PRO A 10 -2.77 23.65 6.45
N LEU A 11 -1.62 23.23 5.90
CA LEU A 11 -1.29 21.83 5.61
C LEU A 11 -0.73 21.06 6.81
N CYS A 12 -0.48 21.72 7.95
CA CYS A 12 0.06 21.08 9.14
C CYS A 12 -0.95 21.11 10.28
N PHE A 13 -1.45 19.93 10.63
CA PHE A 13 -2.31 19.72 11.79
C PHE A 13 -1.49 19.15 12.95
N ASP A 14 -1.52 19.81 14.11
CA ASP A 14 -0.89 19.29 15.31
C ASP A 14 -1.78 18.21 15.94
N PHE A 15 -1.61 16.98 15.46
CA PHE A 15 -2.39 15.83 15.91
C PHE A 15 -2.27 15.58 17.42
N ARG A 16 -1.12 15.90 18.04
CA ARG A 16 -0.89 15.63 19.47
C ARG A 16 -1.59 16.63 20.38
N ALA A 17 -1.81 17.86 19.91
CA ALA A 17 -2.55 18.88 20.64
C ALA A 17 -4.09 18.74 20.50
N ALA A 18 -4.55 17.92 19.55
CA ALA A 18 -5.97 17.78 19.24
C ALA A 18 -6.74 17.09 20.39
N ARG A 19 -7.74 17.79 20.94
CA ARG A 19 -8.66 17.23 21.94
C ARG A 19 -9.88 16.54 21.33
N ARG A 20 -10.16 16.80 20.06
CA ARG A 20 -11.26 16.26 19.25
C ARG A 20 -10.82 16.16 17.79
N VAL A 21 -11.44 15.27 17.03
CA VAL A 21 -11.31 15.17 15.58
C VAL A 21 -12.10 16.31 14.93
N PRO A 22 -11.46 17.19 14.13
CA PRO A 22 -12.16 18.24 13.41
C PRO A 22 -12.94 17.67 12.22
N GLU A 23 -13.95 18.40 11.74
CA GLU A 23 -14.79 17.97 10.62
C GLU A 23 -14.03 17.72 9.31
N THR A 24 -12.87 18.36 9.12
CA THR A 24 -11.98 18.10 7.99
C THR A 24 -11.39 16.70 8.01
N HIS A 25 -11.30 16.06 9.18
CA HIS A 25 -10.78 14.70 9.37
C HIS A 25 -11.86 13.71 9.82
N ALA A 26 -13.12 14.17 9.91
CA ALA A 26 -14.25 13.34 10.27
C ALA A 26 -14.76 12.61 9.02
N TRP A 27 -14.61 11.28 9.01
CA TRP A 27 -15.07 10.42 7.92
C TRP A 27 -16.42 9.79 8.29
N PRO A 28 -17.38 9.68 7.35
CA PRO A 28 -18.60 8.91 7.55
C PRO A 28 -18.36 7.41 7.26
N GLY A 29 -19.32 6.57 7.63
CA GLY A 29 -19.37 5.17 7.18
C GLY A 29 -18.26 4.24 7.68
N LEU A 30 -17.53 4.61 8.73
CA LEU A 30 -16.46 3.74 9.26
C LEU A 30 -16.98 2.40 9.78
N ASP A 31 -18.22 2.39 10.27
CA ASP A 31 -18.88 1.27 10.94
C ASP A 31 -19.97 0.62 10.05
N ASP A 32 -20.02 0.92 8.76
CA ASP A 32 -21.01 0.37 7.81
C ASP A 32 -20.90 -1.17 7.69
N HIS A 33 -19.71 -1.70 7.97
CA HIS A 33 -19.43 -3.13 7.97
C HIS A 33 -18.76 -3.56 9.28
N PRO A 34 -19.07 -4.77 9.79
CA PRO A 34 -18.46 -5.28 11.01
C PRO A 34 -16.95 -5.45 10.84
N VAL A 35 -16.21 -5.33 11.95
CA VAL A 35 -14.79 -5.65 12.03
C VAL A 35 -14.63 -6.98 12.76
N VAL A 36 -13.92 -7.92 12.15
CA VAL A 36 -13.58 -9.24 12.72
C VAL A 36 -12.06 -9.36 12.89
N ASP A 37 -11.64 -10.25 13.79
CA ASP A 37 -10.22 -10.50 14.04
C ASP A 37 -9.66 -11.52 13.04
N GLY A 38 -8.57 -11.15 12.35
CA GLY A 38 -7.86 -12.03 11.44
C GLY A 38 -6.69 -12.79 12.07
N GLY A 39 -6.47 -12.66 13.38
CA GLY A 39 -5.35 -13.24 14.14
C GLY A 39 -5.54 -14.65 14.70
N GLY A 40 -6.67 -15.32 14.45
CA GLY A 40 -6.97 -16.67 14.99
C GLY A 40 -6.66 -17.79 13.98
N GLY A 41 -5.84 -18.77 14.38
CA GLY A 41 -5.40 -19.86 13.51
C GLY A 41 -6.56 -20.69 12.92
N GLY A 42 -6.75 -20.59 11.61
CA GLY A 42 -7.55 -21.53 10.79
C GLY A 42 -9.01 -21.16 10.52
N GLY A 43 -9.49 -20.00 10.96
CA GLY A 43 -10.83 -19.50 10.60
C GLY A 43 -10.92 -18.98 9.15
N GLU A 44 -12.13 -18.81 8.64
CA GLU A 44 -12.37 -18.23 7.29
C GLU A 44 -11.82 -16.80 7.15
N ASP A 45 -11.70 -16.10 8.29
CA ASP A 45 -11.14 -14.75 8.40
C ASP A 45 -9.67 -14.70 8.81
N ALA A 46 -9.00 -15.85 8.94
CA ALA A 46 -7.59 -15.88 9.25
C ALA A 46 -6.78 -15.32 8.07
N VAL A 47 -6.07 -14.21 8.29
CA VAL A 47 -5.19 -13.64 7.25
C VAL A 47 -4.13 -14.70 6.91
N PRO A 48 -3.96 -15.08 5.63
CA PRO A 48 -3.04 -16.14 5.26
C PRO A 48 -1.61 -15.79 5.65
N VAL A 49 -0.88 -16.77 6.19
CA VAL A 49 0.55 -16.68 6.45
C VAL A 49 1.29 -17.54 5.43
N VAL A 50 2.21 -16.91 4.70
CA VAL A 50 3.02 -17.54 3.67
C VAL A 50 4.48 -17.49 4.11
N ASP A 51 5.06 -18.67 4.32
CA ASP A 51 6.50 -18.84 4.52
C ASP A 51 7.16 -19.07 3.16
N VAL A 52 8.03 -18.15 2.72
CA VAL A 52 8.73 -18.30 1.42
C VAL A 52 9.81 -19.37 1.45
N GLY A 53 10.29 -19.77 2.63
CA GLY A 53 11.24 -20.86 2.80
C GLY A 53 10.60 -22.25 2.68
N ALA A 54 9.27 -22.34 2.62
CA ALA A 54 8.55 -23.60 2.46
C ALA A 54 8.68 -24.17 1.03
N GLY A 55 8.78 -25.50 0.90
CA GLY A 55 8.92 -26.16 -0.40
C GLY A 55 7.74 -25.94 -1.37
N ASP A 56 6.56 -25.59 -0.87
CA ASP A 56 5.34 -25.29 -1.64
C ASP A 56 5.00 -23.79 -1.70
N ALA A 57 5.98 -22.90 -1.47
CA ALA A 57 5.79 -21.46 -1.37
C ALA A 57 5.02 -20.86 -2.56
N ALA A 58 5.32 -21.25 -3.81
CA ALA A 58 4.62 -20.73 -4.99
C ALA A 58 3.11 -21.02 -4.95
N ALA A 59 2.72 -22.23 -4.54
CA ALA A 59 1.32 -22.62 -4.43
C ALA A 59 0.62 -21.89 -3.27
N ARG A 60 1.33 -21.61 -2.16
CA ARG A 60 0.80 -20.83 -1.03
C ARG A 60 0.59 -19.36 -1.41
N VAL A 61 1.57 -18.76 -2.09
CA VAL A 61 1.49 -17.40 -2.62
C VAL A 61 0.28 -17.26 -3.55
N ALA A 62 0.13 -18.17 -4.52
CA ALA A 62 -1.02 -18.13 -5.43
C ALA A 62 -2.35 -18.25 -4.68
N ARG A 63 -2.52 -19.23 -3.80
CA ARG A 63 -3.78 -19.38 -3.04
C ARG A 63 -4.11 -18.13 -2.24
N ALA A 64 -3.12 -17.55 -1.57
CA ALA A 64 -3.34 -16.34 -0.78
C ALA A 64 -3.68 -15.13 -1.68
N ALA A 65 -2.98 -14.95 -2.79
CA ALA A 65 -3.24 -13.86 -3.73
C ALA A 65 -4.58 -14.00 -4.49
N GLU A 66 -4.97 -15.22 -4.85
CA GLU A 66 -6.26 -15.54 -5.49
C GLU A 66 -7.42 -15.36 -4.50
N GLN A 67 -7.28 -15.80 -3.25
CA GLN A 67 -8.40 -15.78 -2.31
C GLN A 67 -8.51 -14.48 -1.54
N TRP A 68 -7.38 -13.85 -1.20
CA TRP A 68 -7.31 -12.70 -0.32
C TRP A 68 -6.77 -11.44 -0.96
N GLY A 69 -5.93 -11.56 -1.98
CA GLY A 69 -5.18 -10.43 -2.52
C GLY A 69 -4.16 -9.83 -1.56
N ALA A 70 -4.03 -10.39 -0.35
CA ALA A 70 -3.02 -10.03 0.63
C ALA A 70 -2.70 -11.19 1.57
N PHE A 71 -1.50 -11.16 2.15
CA PHE A 71 -1.03 -12.15 3.12
C PHE A 71 0.11 -11.63 3.98
N LEU A 72 0.34 -12.30 5.10
CA LEU A 72 1.53 -12.13 5.92
C LEU A 72 2.66 -12.97 5.34
N LEU A 73 3.79 -12.34 5.07
CA LEU A 73 5.00 -12.98 4.58
C LEU A 73 5.99 -13.19 5.73
N VAL A 74 6.42 -14.44 5.91
CA VAL A 74 7.43 -14.85 6.89
C VAL A 74 8.53 -15.65 6.20
N GLY A 75 9.63 -15.92 6.92
CA GLY A 75 10.75 -16.70 6.37
C GLY A 75 11.52 -16.00 5.24
N HIS A 76 11.28 -14.71 4.99
CA HIS A 76 11.81 -13.93 3.87
C HIS A 76 13.31 -13.60 3.93
N GLY A 77 14.01 -14.00 5.00
CA GLY A 77 15.46 -13.82 5.14
C GLY A 77 15.95 -12.37 5.36
N VAL A 78 15.09 -11.35 5.23
CA VAL A 78 15.45 -9.96 5.62
C VAL A 78 15.81 -9.91 7.11
N PRO A 79 16.99 -9.41 7.51
CA PRO A 79 17.43 -9.45 8.90
C PRO A 79 16.51 -8.67 9.87
N ALA A 80 16.08 -9.31 10.96
CA ALA A 80 15.22 -8.67 11.97
C ALA A 80 15.86 -7.41 12.59
N ALA A 81 17.18 -7.39 12.74
CA ALA A 81 17.93 -6.23 13.21
C ALA A 81 17.86 -5.03 12.24
N LEU A 82 17.81 -5.30 10.92
CA LEU A 82 17.61 -4.26 9.91
C LEU A 82 16.17 -3.70 10.00
N LEU A 83 15.16 -4.56 10.11
CA LEU A 83 13.76 -4.13 10.27
C LEU A 83 13.57 -3.26 11.51
N SER A 84 14.19 -3.65 12.64
CA SER A 84 14.16 -2.88 13.88
C SER A 84 14.79 -1.50 13.72
N ARG A 85 15.95 -1.41 13.04
CA ARG A 85 16.58 -0.12 12.71
C ARG A 85 15.70 0.73 11.79
N VAL A 86 15.06 0.13 10.79
CA VAL A 86 14.12 0.83 9.89
C VAL A 86 12.97 1.43 10.70
N GLU A 87 12.30 0.66 11.54
CA GLU A 87 11.20 1.16 12.39
C GLU A 87 11.65 2.32 13.30
N GLU A 88 12.83 2.19 13.92
CA GLU A 88 13.42 3.25 14.75
C GLU A 88 13.69 4.52 13.93
N ARG A 89 14.28 4.38 12.74
CA ARG A 89 14.57 5.52 11.84
C ARG A 89 13.29 6.20 11.36
N VAL A 90 12.24 5.44 11.05
CA VAL A 90 10.92 5.98 10.68
C VAL A 90 10.30 6.75 11.84
N ALA A 91 10.29 6.17 13.06
CA ALA A 91 9.81 6.86 14.25
C ALA A 91 10.61 8.15 14.54
N ARG A 92 11.93 8.12 14.31
CA ARG A 92 12.81 9.29 14.45
C ARG A 92 12.41 10.43 13.53
N VAL A 93 12.11 10.17 12.25
CA VAL A 93 11.64 11.20 11.30
C VAL A 93 10.40 11.91 11.83
N PHE A 94 9.40 11.17 12.30
CA PHE A 94 8.14 11.76 12.78
C PHE A 94 8.24 12.38 14.18
N SER A 95 9.29 12.04 14.93
CA SER A 95 9.63 12.72 16.19
C SER A 95 10.27 14.10 16.02
N LEU A 96 10.72 14.46 14.82
CA LEU A 96 11.31 15.77 14.54
C LEU A 96 10.29 16.89 14.79
N PRO A 97 10.76 18.09 15.18
CA PRO A 97 9.89 19.25 15.29
C PRO A 97 9.14 19.50 13.99
N ALA A 98 7.88 19.93 14.10
CA ALA A 98 7.06 20.18 12.92
C ALA A 98 7.72 21.19 11.96
N SER A 99 8.38 22.24 12.45
CA SER A 99 9.15 23.18 11.61
C SER A 99 10.23 22.53 10.75
N GLU A 100 10.83 21.43 11.22
CA GLU A 100 11.83 20.69 10.47
C GLU A 100 11.21 19.81 9.39
N LYS A 101 10.16 19.07 9.73
CA LYS A 101 9.39 18.26 8.77
C LYS A 101 8.80 19.13 7.66
N MET A 102 8.37 20.35 8.00
CA MET A 102 7.80 21.31 7.06
C MET A 102 8.77 21.78 5.96
N ARG A 103 10.09 21.67 6.14
CA ARG A 103 11.08 21.97 5.08
C ARG A 103 11.00 20.99 3.92
N ALA A 104 10.51 19.78 4.17
CA ALA A 104 10.41 18.71 3.20
C ALA A 104 9.00 18.57 2.60
N VAL A 105 8.09 19.54 2.81
CA VAL A 105 6.71 19.47 2.29
C VAL A 105 6.70 19.31 0.79
N ARG A 106 6.02 18.27 0.30
CA ARG A 106 5.83 18.01 -1.12
C ARG A 106 5.23 19.21 -1.84
N GLY A 107 5.89 19.66 -2.91
CA GLY A 107 5.36 20.71 -3.79
C GLY A 107 4.22 20.22 -4.69
N PRO A 108 3.44 21.13 -5.30
CA PRO A 108 2.42 20.75 -6.28
C PRO A 108 3.03 19.94 -7.43
N GLY A 109 2.52 18.74 -7.67
CA GLY A 109 3.00 17.84 -8.73
C GLY A 109 4.30 17.08 -8.42
N GLU A 110 4.96 17.35 -7.29
CA GLU A 110 6.12 16.56 -6.86
C GLU A 110 5.67 15.17 -6.36
N PRO A 111 6.34 14.08 -6.73
CA PRO A 111 5.98 12.73 -6.26
C PRO A 111 6.49 12.43 -4.84
N CYS A 112 7.50 13.17 -4.37
CA CYS A 112 8.24 12.90 -3.14
C CYS A 112 8.09 14.04 -2.11
N GLY A 113 8.46 13.76 -0.86
CA GLY A 113 8.42 14.71 0.25
C GLY A 113 7.36 14.38 1.31
N TYR A 114 7.38 15.20 2.36
CA TYR A 114 6.53 15.17 3.54
C TYR A 114 5.12 15.67 3.24
N GLY A 115 4.12 15.05 3.86
CA GLY A 115 2.72 15.44 3.77
C GLY A 115 1.77 14.26 3.93
N SER A 116 0.50 14.46 3.62
CA SER A 116 -0.48 13.38 3.60
C SER A 116 -0.13 12.32 2.54
N PRO A 117 -0.61 11.07 2.71
CA PRO A 117 -0.48 10.03 1.70
C PRO A 117 -0.97 10.53 0.32
N PRO A 118 -0.28 10.24 -0.80
CA PRO A 118 -0.62 10.77 -2.12
C PRO A 118 -2.10 10.58 -2.52
N ILE A 119 -2.70 9.47 -2.07
CA ILE A 119 -4.10 9.14 -2.33
C ILE A 119 -5.08 10.15 -1.71
N SER A 120 -4.67 10.90 -0.68
CA SER A 120 -5.50 11.92 -0.03
C SER A 120 -5.94 13.02 -1.00
N SER A 121 -5.20 13.24 -2.09
CA SER A 121 -5.56 14.22 -3.13
C SER A 121 -6.84 13.90 -3.91
N PHE A 122 -7.37 12.68 -3.78
CA PHE A 122 -8.63 12.27 -4.40
C PHE A 122 -9.86 12.55 -3.52
N PHE A 123 -9.69 13.04 -2.29
CA PHE A 123 -10.77 13.18 -1.33
C PHE A 123 -10.86 14.59 -0.73
N SER A 124 -12.08 14.98 -0.34
CA SER A 124 -12.35 16.27 0.33
C SER A 124 -11.97 16.27 1.81
N LYS A 125 -12.01 15.10 2.46
CA LYS A 125 -11.60 14.89 3.85
C LYS A 125 -10.12 14.51 3.95
N LEU A 126 -9.50 14.86 5.08
CA LEU A 126 -8.10 14.63 5.39
C LEU A 126 -7.92 13.38 6.25
N MET A 127 -6.77 12.72 6.07
CA MET A 127 -6.39 11.54 6.84
C MET A 127 -5.83 11.92 8.22
N TRP A 128 -6.08 11.08 9.22
CA TRP A 128 -5.43 11.16 10.54
C TRP A 128 -4.04 10.52 10.50
N SER A 129 -3.20 11.05 9.64
CA SER A 129 -1.83 10.59 9.44
C SER A 129 -0.98 11.70 8.83
N GLU A 130 0.32 11.58 9.04
CA GLU A 130 1.31 12.28 8.23
C GLU A 130 2.29 11.25 7.65
N GLY A 131 2.93 11.59 6.54
CA GLY A 131 3.79 10.67 5.84
C GLY A 131 4.96 11.36 5.14
N TYR A 132 5.84 10.54 4.59
CA TYR A 132 6.96 10.98 3.77
C TYR A 132 7.15 10.00 2.63
N THR A 133 7.12 10.47 1.39
CA THR A 133 7.38 9.64 0.21
C THR A 133 8.76 9.94 -0.36
N PHE A 134 9.48 8.91 -0.79
CA PHE A 134 10.70 9.06 -1.59
C PHE A 134 10.87 7.87 -2.53
N SER A 135 11.59 8.08 -3.64
CA SER A 135 12.16 6.98 -4.41
C SER A 135 13.49 6.56 -3.77
N PRO A 136 13.82 5.26 -3.69
CA PRO A 136 15.15 4.82 -3.27
C PRO A 136 16.29 5.48 -4.08
N SER A 137 16.07 5.76 -5.37
CA SER A 137 17.05 6.43 -6.23
C SER A 137 17.29 7.91 -5.89
N SER A 138 16.33 8.57 -5.25
CA SER A 138 16.43 9.99 -4.85
C SER A 138 16.49 10.18 -3.33
N LEU A 139 16.64 9.10 -2.56
CA LEU A 139 16.62 9.11 -1.09
C LEU A 139 17.54 10.19 -0.52
N ARG A 140 18.84 10.18 -0.89
CA ARG A 140 19.80 11.13 -0.33
C ARG A 140 19.47 12.58 -0.68
N SER A 141 18.99 12.88 -1.88
CA SER A 141 18.64 14.26 -2.29
C SER A 141 17.34 14.73 -1.64
N GLU A 142 16.33 13.86 -1.52
CA GLU A 142 15.06 14.19 -0.88
C GLU A 142 15.26 14.47 0.61
N LEU A 143 16.01 13.61 1.31
CA LEU A 143 16.21 13.73 2.75
C LEU A 143 17.10 14.91 3.16
N ARG A 144 17.81 15.55 2.22
CA ARG A 144 18.47 16.85 2.47
C ARG A 144 17.48 17.95 2.82
N ARG A 145 16.25 17.88 2.33
CA ARG A 145 15.19 18.83 2.69
C ARG A 145 14.85 18.72 4.18
N LEU A 146 14.87 17.49 4.71
CA LEU A 146 14.63 17.22 6.12
C LEU A 146 15.85 17.56 6.99
N TRP A 147 17.05 17.17 6.57
CA TRP A 147 18.33 17.42 7.27
C TRP A 147 19.36 18.16 6.39
N PRO A 148 19.25 19.50 6.27
CA PRO A 148 20.11 20.28 5.35
C PRO A 148 21.60 20.19 5.65
N LYS A 149 21.96 20.11 6.95
CA LYS A 149 23.34 20.09 7.43
C LYS A 149 24.02 18.72 7.30
N SER A 150 23.32 17.66 6.88
CA SER A 150 23.91 16.33 6.70
C SER A 150 24.57 15.74 7.95
N GLY A 151 23.99 15.93 9.13
CA GLY A 151 24.50 15.34 10.37
C GLY A 151 24.23 13.83 10.49
N ASP A 152 24.60 13.26 11.63
CA ASP A 152 24.55 11.81 11.87
C ASP A 152 23.17 11.20 11.63
N ASP A 153 22.08 11.87 12.04
CA ASP A 153 20.71 11.41 11.79
C ASP A 153 20.41 11.21 10.29
N TYR A 154 20.93 12.10 9.43
CA TYR A 154 20.78 12.00 7.98
C TYR A 154 21.54 10.80 7.42
N LEU A 155 22.81 10.64 7.81
CA LEU A 155 23.66 9.56 7.32
C LEU A 155 23.10 8.21 7.76
N LEU A 156 22.79 8.06 9.05
CA LEU A 156 22.21 6.84 9.61
C LEU A 156 20.86 6.49 8.96
N PHE A 157 19.99 7.47 8.72
CA PHE A 157 18.74 7.23 8.03
C PHE A 157 18.97 6.73 6.60
N CYS A 158 19.82 7.43 5.83
CA CYS A 158 20.09 7.06 4.45
C CYS A 158 20.73 5.67 4.35
N ASP A 159 21.74 5.39 5.17
CA ASP A 159 22.47 4.12 5.13
C ASP A 159 21.54 2.93 5.48
N VAL A 160 20.69 3.07 6.49
CA VAL A 160 19.70 2.05 6.87
C VAL A 160 18.67 1.85 5.75
N MET A 161 18.16 2.92 5.14
CA MET A 161 17.17 2.81 4.07
C MET A 161 17.76 2.27 2.76
N GLU A 162 19.04 2.53 2.47
CA GLU A 162 19.77 1.95 1.34
C GLU A 162 20.03 0.45 1.55
N GLU A 163 20.41 0.04 2.76
CA GLU A 163 20.54 -1.37 3.15
C GLU A 163 19.19 -2.09 3.03
N PHE A 164 18.13 -1.49 3.58
CA PHE A 164 16.77 -1.99 3.47
C PHE A 164 16.31 -2.13 2.02
N HIS A 165 16.57 -1.12 1.18
CA HIS A 165 16.21 -1.18 -0.24
C HIS A 165 16.86 -2.37 -0.95
N LYS A 166 18.13 -2.68 -0.67
CA LYS A 166 18.83 -3.83 -1.27
C LYS A 166 18.14 -5.15 -0.91
N GLU A 167 17.81 -5.35 0.37
CA GLU A 167 17.09 -6.55 0.81
C GLU A 167 15.68 -6.62 0.23
N MET A 168 14.97 -5.50 0.17
CA MET A 168 13.63 -5.45 -0.42
C MET A 168 13.64 -5.72 -1.93
N ARG A 169 14.70 -5.32 -2.66
CA ARG A 169 14.86 -5.68 -4.07
C ARG A 169 15.06 -7.18 -4.25
N ARG A 170 15.93 -7.79 -3.46
CA ARG A 170 16.13 -9.25 -3.47
C ARG A 170 14.82 -9.99 -3.19
N LEU A 171 14.09 -9.56 -2.17
CA LEU A 171 12.81 -10.17 -1.79
C LEU A 171 11.71 -9.95 -2.85
N ALA A 172 11.68 -8.78 -3.49
CA ALA A 172 10.75 -8.48 -4.57
C ALA A 172 10.95 -9.41 -5.77
N ASP A 173 12.21 -9.63 -6.17
CA ASP A 173 12.54 -10.52 -7.28
C ASP A 173 12.21 -11.98 -6.94
N GLU A 174 12.45 -12.41 -5.70
CA GLU A 174 12.05 -13.74 -5.20
C GLU A 174 10.53 -13.92 -5.22
N LEU A 175 9.77 -12.95 -4.72
CA LEU A 175 8.31 -13.02 -4.70
C LEU A 175 7.73 -13.00 -6.12
N LEU A 176 8.30 -12.20 -7.03
CA LEU A 176 7.93 -12.19 -8.45
C LEU A 176 8.12 -13.58 -9.08
N ARG A 177 9.25 -14.25 -8.83
CA ARG A 177 9.47 -15.64 -9.29
C ARG A 177 8.42 -16.60 -8.78
N LEU A 178 8.00 -16.49 -7.52
CA LEU A 178 6.95 -17.34 -6.95
C LEU A 178 5.60 -17.10 -7.65
N PHE A 179 5.24 -15.85 -7.93
CA PHE A 179 4.05 -15.53 -8.71
C PHE A 179 4.11 -16.09 -10.13
N LEU A 180 5.21 -15.88 -10.85
CA LEU A 180 5.39 -16.38 -12.22
C LEU A 180 5.33 -17.91 -12.26
N ARG A 181 6.02 -18.61 -11.36
CA ARG A 181 5.92 -20.07 -11.23
C ARG A 181 4.49 -20.52 -11.00
N ALA A 182 3.71 -19.80 -10.19
CA ALA A 182 2.31 -20.14 -9.95
C ALA A 182 1.41 -19.90 -11.16
N LEU A 183 1.81 -19.01 -12.08
CA LEU A 183 1.20 -18.84 -13.41
C LEU A 183 1.63 -19.93 -14.41
N GLY A 184 2.46 -20.89 -14.00
CA GLY A 184 3.05 -21.89 -14.90
C GLY A 184 4.22 -21.35 -15.72
N LEU A 185 4.69 -20.14 -15.44
CA LEU A 185 5.87 -19.55 -16.06
C LEU A 185 7.10 -19.95 -15.25
N THR A 186 7.70 -21.08 -15.60
CA THR A 186 8.88 -21.58 -14.90
C THR A 186 10.16 -20.98 -15.48
N GLY A 187 11.19 -20.80 -14.64
CA GLY A 187 12.48 -20.24 -15.07
C GLY A 187 13.29 -21.16 -16.02
N GLU A 188 12.75 -22.31 -16.40
CA GLU A 188 13.32 -23.22 -17.39
C GLU A 188 12.76 -22.94 -18.80
N GLU A 189 11.60 -22.28 -18.89
CA GLU A 189 10.95 -21.91 -20.14
C GLU A 189 11.39 -20.51 -20.57
N VAL A 190 11.65 -20.33 -21.87
CA VAL A 190 12.07 -19.04 -22.43
C VAL A 190 11.09 -17.91 -22.07
N ALA A 191 9.79 -18.20 -22.11
CA ALA A 191 8.73 -17.25 -21.75
C ALA A 191 8.81 -16.82 -20.27
N GLY A 192 9.11 -17.76 -19.36
CA GLY A 192 9.25 -17.47 -17.93
C GLY A 192 10.48 -16.60 -17.64
N VAL A 193 11.62 -16.93 -18.25
CA VAL A 193 12.86 -16.13 -18.12
C VAL A 193 12.67 -14.72 -18.69
N GLU A 194 12.02 -14.59 -19.84
CA GLU A 194 11.77 -13.30 -20.46
C GLU A 194 10.78 -12.45 -19.66
N ALA A 195 9.70 -13.04 -19.15
CA ALA A 195 8.75 -12.37 -18.27
C ALA A 195 9.42 -11.88 -16.98
N GLU A 196 10.20 -12.74 -16.32
CA GLU A 196 10.96 -12.40 -15.12
C GLU A 196 11.90 -11.22 -15.40
N ARG A 197 12.70 -11.30 -16.46
CA ARG A 197 13.63 -10.23 -16.84
C ARG A 197 12.89 -8.92 -17.13
N ARG A 198 11.87 -8.97 -17.98
CA ARG A 198 11.12 -7.79 -18.44
C ARG A 198 10.44 -7.06 -17.29
N ILE A 199 9.85 -7.81 -16.35
CA ILE A 199 9.14 -7.24 -15.20
C ILE A 199 10.16 -6.83 -14.13
N GLY A 200 11.01 -7.75 -13.68
CA GLY A 200 11.92 -7.57 -12.54
C GLY A 200 12.92 -6.42 -12.73
N GLU A 201 13.62 -6.38 -13.86
CA GLU A 201 14.67 -5.37 -14.12
C GLU A 201 14.10 -3.95 -14.25
N ARG A 202 12.87 -3.82 -14.75
CA ARG A 202 12.23 -2.53 -14.99
C ARG A 202 11.30 -2.10 -13.85
N MET A 203 11.00 -3.01 -12.91
CA MET A 203 10.13 -2.72 -11.78
C MET A 203 10.70 -1.57 -10.95
N THR A 204 9.92 -0.51 -10.78
CA THR A 204 10.29 0.66 -9.99
C THR A 204 9.85 0.47 -8.54
N ALA A 205 10.49 1.21 -7.62
CA ALA A 205 10.15 1.18 -6.21
C ALA A 205 9.87 2.60 -5.69
N THR A 206 8.83 2.73 -4.87
CA THR A 206 8.54 3.95 -4.10
C THR A 206 8.36 3.57 -2.64
N VAL A 207 8.90 4.38 -1.73
CA VAL A 207 8.75 4.18 -0.29
C VAL A 207 7.84 5.26 0.27
N HIS A 208 6.85 4.87 1.07
CA HIS A 208 6.05 5.78 1.87
C HIS A 208 6.11 5.42 3.34
N LEU A 209 6.60 6.36 4.14
CA LEU A 209 6.56 6.29 5.59
C LEU A 209 5.21 6.82 6.06
N ASN A 210 4.57 6.13 6.98
CA ASN A 210 3.31 6.54 7.59
C ASN A 210 3.47 6.65 9.11
N TRP A 211 2.96 7.73 9.67
CA TRP A 211 2.74 7.87 11.11
C TRP A 211 1.28 8.20 11.38
N TYR A 212 0.68 7.37 12.24
CA TYR A 212 -0.70 7.49 12.69
C TYR A 212 -0.66 7.86 14.18
N PRO A 213 -0.84 9.14 14.52
CA PRO A 213 -0.86 9.58 15.90
C PRO A 213 -2.08 9.02 16.64
N ARG A 214 -1.98 8.97 17.97
CA ARG A 214 -3.14 8.76 18.85
C ARG A 214 -4.29 9.69 18.46
N CYS A 215 -5.49 9.14 18.40
CA CYS A 215 -6.70 9.86 18.02
C CYS A 215 -7.66 9.96 19.22
N PRO A 216 -8.16 11.16 19.58
CA PRO A 216 -9.11 11.31 20.67
C PRO A 216 -10.48 10.68 20.38
N GLU A 217 -10.86 10.58 19.10
CA GLU A 217 -12.14 10.01 18.64
C GLU A 217 -11.90 9.02 17.47
N PRO A 218 -11.31 7.84 17.72
CA PRO A 218 -10.85 6.93 16.67
C PRO A 218 -11.97 6.39 15.78
N ARG A 219 -13.22 6.40 16.24
CA ARG A 219 -14.41 6.03 15.44
C ARG A 219 -14.84 7.10 14.45
N ARG A 220 -14.25 8.30 14.50
CA ARG A 220 -14.57 9.41 13.58
C ARG A 220 -13.48 9.67 12.55
N ALA A 221 -12.31 9.04 12.68
CA ALA A 221 -11.14 9.35 11.86
C ALA A 221 -10.53 8.08 11.24
N LEU A 222 -10.01 8.22 10.02
CA LEU A 222 -9.24 7.18 9.35
C LEU A 222 -7.80 7.61 9.21
N GLY A 223 -6.88 6.69 9.49
CA GLY A 223 -5.45 6.91 9.25
C GLY A 223 -5.14 6.86 7.76
N LEU A 224 -5.78 5.95 7.05
CA LEU A 224 -5.76 5.83 5.60
C LEU A 224 -7.11 5.27 5.14
N ILE A 225 -7.75 5.92 4.19
CA ILE A 225 -9.06 5.51 3.66
C ILE A 225 -9.00 4.13 2.99
N ALA A 226 -10.15 3.47 2.88
CA ALA A 226 -10.34 2.28 2.06
C ALA A 226 -9.90 2.52 0.61
N HIS A 227 -8.97 1.71 0.12
CA HIS A 227 -8.47 1.77 -1.25
C HIS A 227 -7.79 0.46 -1.65
N THR A 228 -7.52 0.33 -2.95
CA THR A 228 -6.56 -0.62 -3.52
C THR A 228 -5.24 0.07 -3.85
N ASP A 229 -4.15 -0.70 -3.83
CA ASP A 229 -2.83 -0.23 -4.28
C ASP A 229 -2.76 -0.28 -5.82
N SER A 230 -2.26 0.78 -6.45
CA SER A 230 -2.26 0.86 -7.93
C SER A 230 -1.11 0.13 -8.60
N GLY A 231 -0.06 -0.25 -7.86
CA GLY A 231 1.15 -0.85 -8.41
C GLY A 231 1.01 -2.33 -8.76
N PHE A 232 2.15 -3.02 -8.77
CA PHE A 232 2.17 -4.47 -8.88
C PHE A 232 1.87 -5.14 -7.54
N PHE A 233 2.73 -4.94 -6.55
CA PHE A 233 2.49 -5.40 -5.19
C PHE A 233 3.25 -4.53 -4.20
N THR A 234 2.80 -4.52 -2.96
CA THR A 234 3.33 -3.68 -1.89
C THR A 234 3.77 -4.55 -0.74
N PHE A 235 4.97 -4.29 -0.20
CA PHE A 235 5.36 -4.80 1.12
C PHE A 235 5.09 -3.73 2.17
N VAL A 236 4.33 -4.09 3.20
CA VAL A 236 4.04 -3.22 4.34
C VAL A 236 4.76 -3.77 5.57
N LEU A 237 5.77 -3.03 6.04
CA LEU A 237 6.33 -3.20 7.37
C LEU A 237 5.49 -2.37 8.35
N GLN A 238 5.01 -2.99 9.42
CA GLN A 238 4.19 -2.31 10.41
C GLN A 238 4.70 -2.55 11.82
N SER A 239 4.66 -1.50 12.64
CA SER A 239 4.89 -1.64 14.08
C SER A 239 3.87 -2.61 14.71
N LEU A 240 4.16 -3.07 15.93
CA LEU A 240 3.28 -3.97 16.70
C LEU A 240 1.97 -3.33 17.19
N VAL A 241 1.62 -2.15 16.69
CA VAL A 241 0.33 -1.49 16.96
C VAL A 241 -0.63 -1.86 15.81
N PRO A 242 -1.73 -2.58 16.07
CA PRO A 242 -2.71 -2.92 15.04
C PRO A 242 -3.32 -1.69 14.38
N GLY A 243 -3.75 -1.84 13.13
CA GLY A 243 -4.43 -0.74 12.42
C GLY A 243 -4.75 -1.04 10.97
N LEU A 244 -4.05 -1.95 10.31
CA LEU A 244 -4.39 -2.38 8.95
C LEU A 244 -5.62 -3.29 8.98
N GLN A 245 -6.57 -3.04 8.08
CA GLN A 245 -7.74 -3.87 7.87
C GLN A 245 -7.92 -4.19 6.38
N LEU A 246 -8.28 -5.43 6.06
CA LEU A 246 -8.61 -5.90 4.71
C LEU A 246 -10.13 -6.03 4.58
N PHE A 247 -10.70 -5.66 3.44
CA PHE A 247 -12.11 -5.87 3.18
C PHE A 247 -12.33 -7.26 2.59
N ARG A 248 -13.28 -8.01 3.14
CA ARG A 248 -13.72 -9.32 2.64
C ARG A 248 -15.17 -9.21 2.22
N ARG A 249 -15.48 -9.77 1.06
CA ARG A 249 -16.87 -9.92 0.59
C ARG A 249 -17.43 -11.28 0.95
N GLY A 250 -18.75 -11.32 1.09
CA GLY A 250 -19.50 -12.55 1.30
C GLY A 250 -19.21 -13.26 2.62
N PRO A 251 -19.74 -12.79 3.77
CA PRO A 251 -20.41 -11.50 4.03
C PRO A 251 -19.44 -10.32 4.10
N ASP A 252 -19.94 -9.12 3.79
CA ASP A 252 -19.12 -7.91 3.76
C ASP A 252 -18.64 -7.51 5.17
N ARG A 253 -17.32 -7.49 5.36
CA ARG A 253 -16.66 -7.24 6.64
C ARG A 253 -15.24 -6.74 6.48
N TRP A 254 -14.76 -6.04 7.49
CA TRP A 254 -13.35 -5.69 7.65
C TRP A 254 -12.64 -6.73 8.51
N VAL A 255 -11.56 -7.30 8.03
CA VAL A 255 -10.69 -8.22 8.78
C VAL A 255 -9.47 -7.46 9.29
N ALA A 256 -9.29 -7.44 10.62
CA ALA A 256 -8.11 -6.87 11.23
C ALA A 256 -6.87 -7.73 10.95
N VAL A 257 -5.83 -7.11 10.38
CA VAL A 257 -4.57 -7.82 10.11
C VAL A 257 -3.74 -7.89 11.41
N PRO A 258 -3.32 -9.08 11.86
CA PRO A 258 -2.55 -9.19 13.08
C PRO A 258 -1.15 -8.58 12.89
N ALA A 259 -0.65 -7.92 13.93
CA ALA A 259 0.68 -7.33 13.93
C ALA A 259 1.71 -8.39 14.34
N VAL A 260 2.32 -9.05 13.36
CA VAL A 260 3.31 -10.12 13.58
C VAL A 260 4.71 -9.55 13.49
N ALA A 261 5.52 -9.75 14.54
CA ALA A 261 6.88 -9.23 14.61
C ALA A 261 7.75 -9.77 13.47
N GLY A 262 8.40 -8.87 12.75
CA GLY A 262 9.30 -9.20 11.66
C GLY A 262 8.63 -9.69 10.38
N ALA A 263 7.30 -9.79 10.31
CA ALA A 263 6.57 -10.14 9.09
C ALA A 263 6.26 -8.90 8.24
N PHE A 264 6.17 -9.10 6.93
CA PHE A 264 5.57 -8.10 6.03
C PHE A 264 4.12 -8.47 5.75
N VAL A 265 3.25 -7.47 5.57
CA VAL A 265 2.01 -7.70 4.83
C VAL A 265 2.29 -7.45 3.36
N VAL A 266 1.94 -8.38 2.49
CA VAL A 266 1.98 -8.20 1.04
C VAL A 266 0.57 -7.90 0.56
N ASN A 267 0.40 -6.81 -0.20
CA ASN A 267 -0.82 -6.53 -0.95
C ASN A 267 -0.54 -6.71 -2.44
N VAL A 268 -1.44 -7.38 -3.17
CA VAL A 268 -1.47 -7.34 -4.63
C VAL A 268 -2.12 -6.03 -5.06
N GLY A 269 -1.52 -5.37 -6.05
CA GLY A 269 -2.01 -4.12 -6.61
C GLY A 269 -2.74 -4.30 -7.94
N ASP A 270 -3.44 -3.26 -8.34
CA ASP A 270 -4.34 -3.24 -9.49
C ASP A 270 -3.64 -3.56 -10.82
N LEU A 271 -2.40 -3.09 -11.02
CA LEU A 271 -1.67 -3.36 -12.26
C LEU A 271 -1.17 -4.80 -12.32
N PHE A 272 -0.90 -5.45 -11.18
CA PHE A 272 -0.60 -6.89 -11.17
C PHE A 272 -1.85 -7.74 -11.34
N HIS A 273 -2.97 -7.28 -10.80
CA HIS A 273 -4.28 -7.87 -11.08
C HIS A 273 -4.54 -7.88 -12.59
N ILE A 274 -4.35 -6.76 -13.28
CA ILE A 274 -4.44 -6.66 -14.75
C ILE A 274 -3.42 -7.58 -15.43
N LEU A 275 -2.15 -7.52 -15.03
CA LEU A 275 -1.07 -8.33 -15.59
C LEU A 275 -1.35 -9.83 -15.48
N THR A 276 -1.99 -10.28 -14.40
CA THR A 276 -2.36 -11.68 -14.15
C THR A 276 -3.78 -12.01 -14.63
N ASN A 277 -4.36 -11.16 -15.47
CA ASN A 277 -5.68 -11.34 -16.05
C ASN A 277 -6.79 -11.56 -15.00
N GLY A 278 -6.65 -10.93 -13.83
CA GLY A 278 -7.59 -11.03 -12.71
C GLY A 278 -7.38 -12.27 -11.85
N ARG A 279 -6.35 -13.09 -12.08
CA ARG A 279 -6.10 -14.27 -11.24
C ARG A 279 -5.65 -13.90 -9.83
N PHE A 280 -4.77 -12.93 -9.68
CA PHE A 280 -4.36 -12.43 -8.36
C PHE A 280 -5.14 -11.16 -8.04
N HIS A 281 -5.92 -11.20 -6.96
CA HIS A 281 -6.89 -10.17 -6.66
C HIS A 281 -6.25 -8.95 -6.00
N SER A 282 -6.58 -7.75 -6.44
CA SER A 282 -6.27 -6.53 -5.68
C SER A 282 -7.29 -6.41 -4.55
N VAL A 283 -6.84 -6.06 -3.34
CA VAL A 283 -7.72 -6.04 -2.15
C VAL A 283 -7.90 -4.64 -1.60
N TYR A 284 -9.16 -4.29 -1.31
CA TYR A 284 -9.48 -3.09 -0.56
C TYR A 284 -8.95 -3.21 0.86
N HIS A 285 -8.21 -2.19 1.29
CA HIS A 285 -7.66 -2.12 2.63
C HIS A 285 -7.71 -0.70 3.16
N ARG A 286 -7.73 -0.55 4.48
CA ARG A 286 -7.71 0.74 5.19
C ARG A 286 -6.78 0.69 6.39
N ALA A 287 -6.37 1.85 6.87
CA ALA A 287 -5.68 1.97 8.15
C ALA A 287 -6.57 2.73 9.15
N VAL A 288 -6.95 2.06 10.24
CA VAL A 288 -7.67 2.67 11.36
C VAL A 288 -6.69 3.23 12.39
N VAL A 289 -7.16 4.20 13.17
CA VAL A 289 -6.40 4.82 14.26
C VAL A 289 -6.93 4.37 15.61
N ASN A 290 -6.14 4.60 16.67
CA ASN A 290 -6.50 4.22 18.02
C ASN A 290 -6.21 5.37 19.00
N ARG A 291 -6.73 5.26 20.22
CA ARG A 291 -6.60 6.31 21.25
C ARG A 291 -5.30 6.23 22.05
N ASP A 292 -4.67 5.05 22.08
CA ASP A 292 -3.74 4.68 23.14
C ASP A 292 -2.27 4.79 22.71
N ARG A 293 -1.97 4.49 21.45
CA ARG A 293 -0.59 4.41 20.93
C ARG A 293 -0.48 4.99 19.52
N ASP A 294 0.63 5.67 19.29
CA ASP A 294 1.04 6.04 17.93
C ASP A 294 1.38 4.74 17.17
N ARG A 295 1.03 4.66 15.88
CA ARG A 295 1.40 3.56 14.99
C ARG A 295 2.28 4.09 13.87
N VAL A 296 3.32 3.33 13.51
CA VAL A 296 4.10 3.59 12.29
C VAL A 296 4.00 2.41 11.35
N SER A 297 4.05 2.70 10.05
CA SER A 297 4.25 1.68 9.01
C SER A 297 5.02 2.25 7.84
N LEU A 298 5.69 1.38 7.10
CA LEU A 298 6.39 1.68 5.86
C LEU A 298 5.78 0.84 4.75
N GLY A 299 5.28 1.50 3.71
CA GLY A 299 4.88 0.84 2.46
C GLY A 299 6.03 0.92 1.46
N TYR A 300 6.42 -0.22 0.92
CA TYR A 300 7.40 -0.37 -0.16
C TYR A 300 6.64 -0.83 -1.40
N PHE A 301 6.30 0.12 -2.26
CA PHE A 301 5.43 -0.05 -3.41
C PHE A 301 6.26 -0.40 -4.63
N LEU A 302 5.90 -1.48 -5.30
CA LEU A 302 6.51 -1.88 -6.56
C LEU A 302 5.52 -1.69 -7.69
N GLY A 303 6.01 -1.24 -8.84
CA GLY A 303 5.17 -0.98 -10.00
C GLY A 303 5.96 -0.92 -11.30
N PRO A 304 5.27 -0.69 -12.43
CA PRO A 304 5.94 -0.54 -13.71
C PRO A 304 6.74 0.78 -13.80
N PRO A 305 7.64 0.91 -14.78
CA PRO A 305 8.07 2.21 -15.27
C PRO A 305 6.88 3.08 -15.71
N PRO A 306 6.97 4.42 -15.61
CA PRO A 306 5.87 5.31 -16.00
C PRO A 306 5.41 5.16 -17.46
N ASP A 307 6.31 4.80 -18.37
CA ASP A 307 6.08 4.64 -19.81
C ASP A 307 5.70 3.21 -20.21
N ALA A 308 5.74 2.26 -19.27
CA ALA A 308 5.46 0.87 -19.58
C ALA A 308 3.95 0.64 -19.72
N GLU A 309 3.59 -0.05 -20.80
CA GLU A 309 2.25 -0.59 -21.01
C GLU A 309 2.10 -1.91 -20.24
N VAL A 310 1.07 -1.98 -19.41
CA VAL A 310 0.69 -3.18 -18.64
C VAL A 310 -0.52 -3.81 -19.31
N ALA A 311 -0.38 -5.07 -19.71
CA ALA A 311 -1.44 -5.87 -20.31
C ALA A 311 -1.43 -7.29 -19.70
N PRO A 312 -2.55 -8.03 -19.74
CA PRO A 312 -2.58 -9.41 -19.32
C PRO A 312 -1.49 -10.26 -19.97
N LEU A 313 -0.77 -11.05 -19.17
CA LEU A 313 0.18 -12.04 -19.68
C LEU A 313 -0.59 -13.09 -20.48
N PRO A 314 -0.13 -13.47 -21.70
CA PRO A 314 -0.78 -14.51 -22.50
C PRO A 314 -1.04 -15.80 -21.73
N GLU A 315 -0.12 -16.19 -20.85
CA GLU A 315 -0.17 -17.41 -20.05
C GLU A 315 -1.18 -17.32 -18.88
N ALA A 316 -1.54 -16.11 -18.47
CA ALA A 316 -2.59 -15.88 -17.49
C ALA A 316 -4.00 -15.85 -18.13
N VAL A 317 -4.10 -15.79 -19.46
CA VAL A 317 -5.37 -15.83 -20.18
C VAL A 317 -5.77 -17.29 -20.42
N PRO A 318 -6.95 -17.74 -19.96
CA PRO A 318 -7.41 -19.11 -20.22
C PRO A 318 -7.50 -19.41 -21.72
N ALA A 319 -7.12 -20.63 -22.10
CA ALA A 319 -7.16 -21.06 -23.50
C ALA A 319 -8.55 -20.85 -24.13
N GLY A 320 -8.58 -20.21 -25.31
CA GLY A 320 -9.82 -19.90 -26.03
C GLY A 320 -10.61 -18.71 -25.49
N ARG A 321 -10.07 -17.96 -24.51
CA ARG A 321 -10.68 -16.71 -24.01
C ARG A 321 -9.88 -15.48 -24.46
N SER A 322 -10.57 -14.35 -24.52
CA SER A 322 -9.95 -13.04 -24.69
C SER A 322 -9.44 -12.49 -23.35
N PRO A 323 -8.43 -11.60 -23.35
CA PRO A 323 -8.00 -10.90 -22.15
C PRO A 323 -9.16 -10.16 -21.46
N ALA A 324 -9.23 -10.28 -20.13
CA ALA A 324 -10.25 -9.67 -19.29
C ALA A 324 -10.07 -8.15 -19.13
N TYR A 325 -8.86 -7.65 -19.40
CA TYR A 325 -8.50 -6.25 -19.25
C TYR A 325 -7.77 -5.75 -20.51
N ARG A 326 -8.01 -4.49 -20.87
CA ARG A 326 -7.23 -3.83 -21.92
C ARG A 326 -5.86 -3.43 -21.40
N ALA A 327 -4.93 -3.20 -22.32
CA ALA A 327 -3.64 -2.62 -21.99
C ALA A 327 -3.80 -1.18 -21.46
N VAL A 328 -2.98 -0.84 -20.45
CA VAL A 328 -2.95 0.49 -19.82
C VAL A 328 -1.52 0.89 -19.47
N THR A 329 -1.20 2.16 -19.65
CA THR A 329 0.00 2.78 -19.07
C THR A 329 -0.30 3.29 -17.65
N TRP A 330 0.74 3.57 -16.86
CA TRP A 330 0.59 4.14 -15.52
C TRP A 330 -0.22 5.47 -15.52
N PRO A 331 0.07 6.48 -16.37
CA PRO A 331 -0.71 7.72 -16.40
C PRO A 331 -2.19 7.50 -16.75
N GLU A 332 -2.48 6.60 -17.70
CA GLU A 332 -3.86 6.26 -18.07
C GLU A 332 -4.59 5.60 -16.91
N TYR A 333 -3.95 4.64 -16.24
CA TYR A 333 -4.55 3.96 -15.10
C TYR A 333 -4.84 4.92 -13.94
N MET A 334 -3.92 5.84 -13.64
CA MET A 334 -4.13 6.87 -12.63
C MET A 334 -5.27 7.84 -13.00
N ALA A 335 -5.44 8.17 -14.28
CA ALA A 335 -6.57 8.96 -14.75
C ALA A 335 -7.91 8.21 -14.59
N VAL A 336 -7.94 6.91 -14.91
CA VAL A 336 -9.11 6.05 -14.67
C VAL A 336 -9.42 5.99 -13.18
N ARG A 337 -8.42 5.77 -12.34
CA ARG A 337 -8.60 5.69 -10.88
C ARG A 337 -9.15 6.99 -10.29
N LYS A 338 -8.67 8.15 -10.76
CA LYS A 338 -9.24 9.44 -10.40
C LYS A 338 -10.73 9.55 -10.75
N LYS A 339 -11.11 9.09 -11.95
CA LYS A 339 -12.51 9.05 -12.39
C LYS A 339 -13.34 8.10 -11.53
N ALA A 340 -12.82 6.91 -11.25
CA ALA A 340 -13.48 5.90 -10.43
C ALA A 340 -13.80 6.42 -9.03
N PHE A 341 -12.85 7.08 -8.35
CA PHE A 341 -13.12 7.72 -7.06
C PHE A 341 -14.19 8.81 -7.15
N ALA A 342 -14.16 9.64 -8.20
CA ALA A 342 -15.13 10.72 -8.38
C ALA A 342 -16.56 10.22 -8.65
N THR A 343 -16.71 9.03 -9.22
CA THR A 343 -18.03 8.45 -9.55
C THR A 343 -18.45 7.31 -8.62
N GLY A 344 -17.67 6.99 -7.58
CA GLY A 344 -17.91 5.84 -6.70
C GLY A 344 -17.83 4.48 -7.40
N GLY A 345 -17.09 4.38 -8.51
CA GLY A 345 -16.96 3.15 -9.31
C GLY A 345 -15.65 2.40 -9.06
N SER A 346 -15.48 1.25 -9.71
CA SER A 346 -14.25 0.46 -9.70
C SER A 346 -13.35 0.79 -10.89
N ALA A 347 -12.09 1.16 -10.62
CA ALA A 347 -11.10 1.45 -11.66
C ALA A 347 -10.78 0.20 -12.51
N LEU A 348 -10.78 -0.98 -11.89
CA LEU A 348 -10.58 -2.26 -12.57
C LEU A 348 -11.75 -2.56 -13.53
N LYS A 349 -13.00 -2.35 -13.10
CA LYS A 349 -14.17 -2.46 -14.00
C LYS A 349 -14.05 -1.52 -15.20
N MET A 350 -13.60 -0.28 -15.00
CA MET A 350 -13.47 0.71 -16.09
C MET A 350 -12.40 0.35 -17.15
N VAL A 351 -11.49 -0.58 -16.86
CA VAL A 351 -10.48 -1.08 -17.82
C VAL A 351 -10.71 -2.54 -18.20
N SER A 352 -11.79 -3.14 -17.70
CA SER A 352 -12.22 -4.47 -18.10
C SER A 352 -12.76 -4.48 -19.53
N THR A 353 -12.64 -5.61 -20.23
CA THR A 353 -13.24 -5.84 -21.54
C THR A 353 -14.63 -6.46 -21.37
N ASP A 354 -15.47 -6.42 -22.40
CA ASP A 354 -16.83 -7.01 -22.37
C ASP A 354 -16.83 -8.50 -21.96
N ALA A 355 -15.71 -9.21 -22.15
CA ALA A 355 -15.53 -10.60 -21.73
C ALA A 355 -15.43 -10.79 -20.19
N ALA A 356 -15.03 -9.75 -19.46
CA ALA A 356 -14.92 -9.74 -18.00
C ALA A 356 -16.17 -9.17 -17.31
N ALA A 357 -16.84 -8.21 -17.94
CA ALA A 357 -18.08 -7.61 -17.42
C ALA A 357 -19.21 -8.64 -17.24
N ALA A 358 -19.20 -9.75 -17.99
CA ALA A 358 -20.16 -10.85 -17.86
C ALA A 358 -19.89 -11.78 -16.66
N ALA A 359 -18.77 -11.64 -15.96
CA ALA A 359 -18.37 -12.53 -14.86
C ALA A 359 -18.45 -11.89 -13.46
N ASP A 360 -18.62 -10.56 -13.35
CA ASP A 360 -18.32 -9.81 -12.13
C ASP A 360 -19.46 -8.85 -11.68
N GLU A 361 -20.69 -9.37 -11.62
CA GLU A 361 -21.88 -8.66 -11.12
C GLU A 361 -21.84 -8.30 -9.61
N HIS A 362 -20.72 -8.47 -8.89
CA HIS A 362 -20.67 -8.30 -7.43
C HIS A 362 -19.72 -7.21 -6.91
N ASP A 363 -19.16 -6.37 -7.78
CA ASP A 363 -18.11 -5.40 -7.41
C ASP A 363 -18.61 -3.95 -7.20
N ASP A 364 -19.77 -3.77 -6.58
CA ASP A 364 -20.28 -2.44 -6.20
C ASP A 364 -20.03 -2.19 -4.72
N VAL A 365 -18.91 -1.53 -4.40
CA VAL A 365 -18.81 -0.77 -3.16
C VAL A 365 -19.04 0.67 -3.54
N ALA A 366 -20.19 1.21 -3.14
CA ALA A 366 -20.36 2.65 -3.06
C ALA A 366 -19.31 3.16 -2.06
N ALA A 367 -18.17 3.64 -2.57
CA ALA A 367 -17.47 4.67 -1.84
C ALA A 367 -18.52 5.76 -1.59
N ALA A 368 -18.75 6.12 -0.33
CA ALA A 368 -19.55 7.26 0.03
C ALA A 368 -18.87 8.52 -0.53
N ALA A 369 -19.09 8.76 -1.82
CA ALA A 369 -18.80 9.99 -2.50
C ALA A 369 -19.97 10.92 -2.19
N ASP A 370 -19.65 12.03 -1.54
CA ASP A 370 -20.52 13.19 -1.37
C ASP A 370 -21.27 13.48 -2.67
N VAL A 371 -22.56 13.13 -2.70
CA VAL A 371 -23.51 13.79 -3.60
C VAL A 371 -23.89 15.07 -2.89
N HIS A 372 -23.38 16.18 -3.42
CA HIS A 372 -23.80 17.57 -3.19
C HIS A 372 -24.79 17.85 -2.05
N ALA A 373 -24.31 18.57 -1.04
CA ALA A 373 -25.05 19.66 -0.41
C ALA A 373 -24.09 20.75 0.10
#